data_AF-E0NEL9-F1
#
_entry.id   AF-E0NEL9-F1
#
_cell.length_a   1.000
_cell.length_b   1.000
_cell.length_c   1.000
_cell.angle_alpha   90.00
_cell.angle_beta   90.00
_cell.angle_gamma   90.00
#
_symmetry.space_group_name_H-M   'P 1'
#
loop_
_entity.id
_entity.type
_entity.pdbx_description
1 polymer ?
#
loop_
_entity_poly.entity_id
_entity_poly.type
_entity_poly.pdbx_seq_one_letter_code
_entity_poly.pdbx_strand_id
1 'polypeptide(L)'
;MVQYRESTKLYSGYFNWQTKIKIDKGFNGWQEVKVNYKPSHAQNLFVVIEKNEDCILYLGNQEFAGVLSYVNNPIAELNQPELHDYSRKSPLLYWTNQLINRRNFVFRVKQTNAFQPTKIINGYVRPYGGPNMWVTNFNGQPEAIELSWKGLQNMKQINLTFNDDVNEDIINLHHHRTYFDEVPELVKAFNLYYWKNGSWKRWWSVDQNRQRHLVKEFEQPIQTNKLKLELLQTNGSQQFSLFEVRVY
;
A
#
# COMPACT_ATOMS: atom_id res chain seq x y z
N MET A 1 -40.20 -5.82 1.50
CA MET A 1 -40.13 -7.05 0.67
C MET A 1 -39.01 -6.81 -0.33
N VAL A 2 -37.80 -7.27 -0.01
CA VAL A 2 -36.58 -6.87 -0.73
C VAL A 2 -36.36 -7.85 -1.89
N GLN A 3 -36.33 -7.32 -3.12
CA GLN A 3 -35.90 -8.06 -4.30
C GLN A 3 -34.48 -8.62 -4.05
N TYR A 4 -34.41 -9.95 -4.03
CA TYR A 4 -33.19 -10.74 -4.14
C TYR A 4 -32.53 -10.43 -5.50
N ARG A 5 -31.73 -9.36 -5.60
CA ARG A 5 -30.99 -9.03 -6.83
C ARG A 5 -29.70 -9.86 -6.92
N GLU A 6 -29.41 -10.31 -8.14
CA GLU A 6 -28.43 -11.34 -8.55
C GLU A 6 -26.97 -11.15 -8.12
N SER A 7 -26.59 -10.01 -7.53
CA SER A 7 -25.19 -9.75 -7.16
C SER A 7 -24.67 -10.74 -6.12
N THR A 8 -25.51 -11.24 -5.21
CA THR A 8 -25.11 -12.23 -4.19
C THR A 8 -24.88 -13.64 -4.75
N LYS A 9 -25.48 -13.99 -5.90
CA LYS A 9 -25.24 -15.30 -6.57
C LYS A 9 -23.88 -15.36 -7.27
N LEU A 10 -23.30 -14.22 -7.65
CA LEU A 10 -21.99 -14.18 -8.34
C LEU A 10 -20.81 -14.52 -7.40
N TYR A 11 -20.99 -14.33 -6.10
CA TYR A 11 -19.93 -14.54 -5.09
C TYR A 11 -20.20 -15.69 -4.12
N SER A 12 -21.33 -16.39 -4.27
CA SER A 12 -21.69 -17.53 -3.42
C SER A 12 -20.69 -18.67 -3.63
N GLY A 13 -19.64 -18.69 -2.80
CA GLY A 13 -18.50 -19.62 -2.90
C GLY A 13 -17.13 -18.97 -2.71
N TYR A 14 -17.02 -17.63 -2.77
CA TYR A 14 -15.75 -16.90 -2.65
C TYR A 14 -15.53 -16.25 -1.28
N PHE A 15 -16.57 -16.13 -0.47
CA PHE A 15 -16.47 -15.54 0.87
C PHE A 15 -16.13 -16.59 1.91
N ASN A 16 -14.96 -16.43 2.52
CA ASN A 16 -14.52 -17.28 3.64
C ASN A 16 -15.22 -16.93 4.96
N TRP A 17 -15.89 -15.77 5.05
CA TRP A 17 -16.59 -15.30 6.24
C TRP A 17 -17.60 -14.20 5.89
N GLN A 18 -18.71 -14.13 6.62
CA GLN A 18 -19.75 -13.11 6.47
C GLN A 18 -20.39 -12.75 7.81
N THR A 19 -20.84 -11.50 7.95
CA THR A 19 -21.65 -11.06 9.10
C THR A 19 -22.65 -9.98 8.69
N LYS A 20 -23.71 -9.83 9.47
CA LYS A 20 -24.68 -8.73 9.35
C LYS A 20 -24.64 -7.89 10.61
N ILE A 21 -24.63 -6.58 10.43
CA ILE A 21 -24.68 -5.61 11.52
C ILE A 21 -25.96 -4.79 11.40
N LYS A 22 -26.57 -4.46 12.54
CA LYS A 22 -27.69 -3.53 12.59
C LYS A 22 -27.14 -2.14 12.87
N ILE A 23 -27.59 -1.15 12.10
CA ILE A 23 -27.26 0.25 12.27
C ILE A 23 -28.55 0.97 12.62
N ASP A 24 -28.54 1.73 13.71
CA ASP A 24 -29.72 2.49 14.11
C ASP A 24 -29.92 3.70 13.19
N LYS A 25 -31.18 4.06 12.94
CA LYS A 25 -31.53 5.22 12.12
C LYS A 25 -30.91 6.48 12.72
N GLY A 26 -30.20 7.25 11.89
CA GLY A 26 -29.52 8.48 12.32
C GLY A 26 -28.14 8.25 12.96
N PHE A 27 -27.65 7.01 13.03
CA PHE A 27 -26.29 6.73 13.48
C PHE A 27 -25.25 7.43 12.57
N ASN A 28 -24.32 8.14 13.19
CA ASN A 28 -23.15 8.73 12.54
C ASN A 28 -21.93 8.48 13.43
N GLY A 29 -20.97 7.71 12.94
CA GLY A 29 -19.73 7.45 13.65
C GLY A 29 -19.07 6.13 13.27
N TRP A 30 -18.19 5.66 14.16
CA TRP A 30 -17.44 4.43 13.99
C TRP A 30 -18.28 3.21 14.39
N GLN A 31 -18.56 2.34 13.43
CA GLN A 31 -19.15 1.03 13.69
C GLN A 31 -18.04 -0.03 13.74
N GLU A 32 -17.93 -0.73 14.87
CA GLU A 32 -17.02 -1.88 14.98
C GLU A 32 -17.64 -3.12 14.31
N VAL A 33 -16.85 -3.79 13.48
CA VAL A 33 -17.20 -5.08 12.87
C VAL A 33 -16.14 -6.10 13.28
N LYS A 34 -16.55 -7.12 14.04
CA LYS A 34 -15.65 -8.20 14.47
C LYS A 34 -15.43 -9.17 13.31
N VAL A 35 -14.29 -9.04 12.63
CA VAL A 35 -13.86 -9.97 11.58
C VAL A 35 -13.19 -11.17 12.22
N ASN A 36 -13.83 -12.34 12.14
CA ASN A 36 -13.26 -13.60 12.64
C ASN A 36 -12.69 -14.44 11.49
N TYR A 37 -11.70 -13.87 10.80
CA TYR A 37 -11.00 -14.54 9.72
C TYR A 37 -9.49 -14.30 9.85
N LYS A 38 -8.73 -15.38 9.91
CA LYS A 38 -7.27 -15.35 9.92
C LYS A 38 -6.78 -16.30 8.84
N PRO A 39 -6.13 -15.80 7.79
CA PRO A 39 -5.64 -16.65 6.72
C PRO A 39 -4.46 -17.51 7.23
N SER A 40 -4.36 -18.76 6.77
CA SER A 40 -3.25 -19.66 7.13
C SER A 40 -1.91 -19.25 6.50
N HIS A 41 -1.97 -18.51 5.39
CA HIS A 41 -0.83 -17.98 4.67
C HIS A 41 -1.06 -16.51 4.31
N ALA A 42 0.01 -15.79 3.98
CA ALA A 42 -0.07 -14.41 3.53
C ALA A 42 -0.88 -14.31 2.23
N GLN A 43 -1.92 -13.47 2.21
CA GLN A 43 -2.77 -13.22 1.04
C GLN A 43 -3.44 -11.86 1.12
N ASN A 44 -3.97 -11.40 -0.01
CA ASN A 44 -4.82 -10.20 -0.06
C ASN A 44 -6.14 -10.48 0.67
N LEU A 45 -6.61 -9.50 1.44
CA LEU A 45 -7.91 -9.54 2.09
C LEU A 45 -8.88 -8.62 1.35
N PHE A 46 -9.98 -9.18 0.87
CA PHE A 46 -11.08 -8.41 0.31
C PHE A 46 -12.19 -8.31 1.35
N VAL A 47 -12.59 -7.08 1.69
CA VAL A 47 -13.75 -6.81 2.53
C VAL A 47 -14.81 -6.20 1.66
N VAL A 48 -15.93 -6.91 1.51
CA VAL A 48 -17.08 -6.45 0.74
C VAL A 48 -18.15 -5.97 1.71
N ILE A 49 -18.59 -4.73 1.54
CA ILE A 49 -19.75 -4.18 2.23
C ILE A 49 -20.89 -4.14 1.20
N GLU A 50 -21.94 -4.93 1.46
CA GLU A 50 -23.10 -4.99 0.57
C GLU A 50 -23.88 -3.67 0.61
N LYS A 51 -24.42 -3.28 -0.55
CA LYS A 51 -25.22 -2.06 -0.68
C LYS A 51 -26.43 -2.10 0.26
N ASN A 52 -26.66 -1.01 0.97
CA ASN A 52 -27.88 -0.74 1.71
C ASN A 52 -28.31 0.70 1.39
N GLU A 53 -29.54 0.90 0.92
CA GLU A 53 -30.04 2.21 0.46
C GLU A 53 -30.16 3.24 1.61
N ASP A 54 -30.24 2.77 2.85
CA ASP A 54 -30.38 3.62 4.04
C ASP A 54 -29.03 3.97 4.70
N CYS A 55 -27.91 3.52 4.12
CA CYS A 55 -26.57 3.67 4.68
C CYS A 55 -25.60 4.29 3.68
N ILE A 56 -24.67 5.10 4.18
CA ILE A 56 -23.53 5.60 3.42
C ILE A 56 -22.24 5.23 4.14
N LEU A 57 -21.16 5.04 3.37
CA LEU A 57 -19.82 4.88 3.90
C LEU A 57 -19.05 6.17 3.70
N TYR A 58 -18.25 6.55 4.70
CA TYR A 58 -17.34 7.67 4.56
C TYR A 58 -16.17 7.28 3.66
N LEU A 59 -15.81 8.17 2.74
CA LEU A 59 -14.69 8.03 1.83
C LEU A 59 -13.65 9.11 2.15
N GLY A 60 -12.42 8.68 2.45
CA GLY A 60 -11.31 9.58 2.74
C GLY A 60 -10.88 10.38 1.50
N ASN A 61 -10.04 11.38 1.73
CA ASN A 61 -9.48 12.22 0.66
C ASN A 61 -8.02 11.87 0.34
N GLN A 62 -7.49 10.81 0.96
CA GLN A 62 -6.15 10.29 0.73
C GLN A 62 -6.23 8.77 0.69
N GLU A 63 -5.25 8.16 0.05
CA GLU A 63 -5.02 6.73 0.13
C GLU A 63 -4.12 6.37 1.31
N PHE A 64 -4.21 5.11 1.69
CA PHE A 64 -3.30 4.44 2.60
C PHE A 64 -2.48 3.45 1.78
N ALA A 65 -1.15 3.53 1.88
CA ALA A 65 -0.25 2.69 1.12
C ALA A 65 -0.56 1.19 1.33
N GLY A 66 -0.80 0.46 0.23
CA GLY A 66 -1.15 -0.96 0.28
C GLY A 66 -2.62 -1.27 0.53
N VAL A 67 -3.51 -0.26 0.52
CA VAL A 67 -4.96 -0.42 0.62
C VAL A 67 -5.62 0.09 -0.65
N LEU A 68 -6.43 -0.76 -1.28
CA LEU A 68 -7.22 -0.40 -2.45
C LEU A 68 -8.70 -0.38 -2.09
N SER A 69 -9.44 0.57 -2.65
CA SER A 69 -10.89 0.66 -2.53
C SER A 69 -11.53 0.59 -3.91
N TYR A 70 -12.65 -0.12 -3.97
CA TYR A 70 -13.40 -0.33 -5.19
C TYR A 70 -14.88 -0.09 -4.93
N VAL A 71 -15.58 0.41 -5.93
CA VAL A 71 -17.05 0.45 -5.95
C VAL A 71 -17.57 -0.62 -6.90
N ASN A 72 -18.71 -1.21 -6.55
CA ASN A 72 -19.40 -2.15 -7.44
C ASN A 72 -20.04 -1.36 -8.58
N ASN A 73 -19.25 -1.10 -9.62
CA ASN A 73 -19.69 -0.50 -10.86
C ASN A 73 -19.03 -1.28 -11.99
N PRO A 74 -19.76 -2.23 -12.61
CA PRO A 74 -19.21 -3.11 -13.63
C PRO A 74 -18.62 -2.30 -14.79
N ILE A 75 -17.40 -2.67 -15.22
CA ILE A 75 -16.71 -1.97 -16.30
C ILE A 75 -17.45 -2.12 -17.64
N ALA A 76 -17.32 -1.13 -18.53
CA ALA A 76 -18.09 -1.05 -19.77
C ALA A 76 -17.81 -2.21 -20.73
N GLU A 77 -16.65 -2.86 -20.64
CA GLU A 77 -16.26 -4.03 -21.40
C GLU A 77 -17.17 -5.23 -21.13
N LEU A 78 -17.79 -5.32 -19.94
CA LEU A 78 -18.84 -6.32 -19.68
C LEU A 78 -20.11 -6.07 -20.51
N ASN A 79 -20.27 -4.87 -21.07
CA ASN A 79 -21.39 -4.48 -21.93
C ASN A 79 -21.05 -4.56 -23.43
N GLN A 80 -19.86 -5.05 -23.81
CA GLN A 80 -19.41 -5.19 -25.20
C GLN A 80 -19.10 -6.66 -25.56
N PRO A 81 -20.13 -7.54 -25.57
CA PRO A 81 -19.94 -8.98 -25.78
C PRO A 81 -19.36 -9.34 -27.16
N GLU A 82 -19.52 -8.47 -28.16
CA GLU A 82 -19.09 -8.71 -29.54
C GLU A 82 -17.58 -8.56 -29.77
N LEU A 83 -16.86 -7.89 -28.87
CA LEU A 83 -15.42 -7.64 -29.02
C LEU A 83 -14.54 -8.76 -28.44
N HIS A 84 -15.10 -9.70 -27.67
CA HIS A 84 -14.33 -10.75 -27.02
C HIS A 84 -15.10 -12.08 -26.88
N ASP A 85 -14.76 -13.06 -27.74
CA ASP A 85 -15.02 -14.49 -27.50
C ASP A 85 -14.43 -15.00 -26.17
N TYR A 86 -13.57 -14.18 -25.52
CA TYR A 86 -12.94 -14.41 -24.23
C TYR A 86 -13.38 -13.38 -23.19
N SER A 87 -14.68 -13.07 -23.08
CA SER A 87 -15.18 -12.32 -21.91
C SER A 87 -14.81 -13.08 -20.63
N ARG A 88 -13.72 -12.65 -19.99
CA ARG A 88 -13.21 -13.28 -18.77
C ARG A 88 -14.27 -13.07 -17.70
N LYS A 89 -15.03 -14.11 -17.35
CA LYS A 89 -15.93 -14.06 -16.18
C LYS A 89 -15.06 -14.02 -14.91
N SER A 90 -14.64 -12.83 -14.51
CA SER A 90 -13.90 -12.59 -13.29
C SER A 90 -14.73 -11.70 -12.37
N PRO A 91 -14.94 -12.09 -11.09
CA PRO A 91 -15.63 -11.27 -10.12
C PRO A 91 -15.01 -9.87 -9.99
N LEU A 92 -13.71 -9.70 -10.31
CA LEU A 92 -13.03 -8.40 -10.29
C LEU A 92 -13.55 -7.40 -11.33
N LEU A 93 -14.11 -7.85 -12.46
CA LEU A 93 -14.62 -6.94 -13.50
C LEU A 93 -15.89 -6.19 -13.09
N TYR A 94 -16.54 -6.63 -12.00
CA TYR A 94 -17.70 -5.96 -11.42
C TYR A 94 -17.31 -4.81 -10.47
N TRP A 95 -16.01 -4.61 -10.24
CA TRP A 95 -15.48 -3.63 -9.30
C TRP A 95 -14.51 -2.69 -10.03
N THR A 96 -14.63 -1.40 -9.78
CA THR A 96 -13.72 -0.39 -10.34
C THR A 96 -13.22 0.55 -9.26
N ASN A 97 -11.94 0.93 -9.35
CA ASN A 97 -11.36 1.99 -8.54
C ASN A 97 -11.36 3.34 -9.27
N GLN A 98 -11.63 3.40 -10.58
CA GLN A 98 -11.49 4.62 -11.40
C GLN A 98 -12.32 5.80 -10.86
N LEU A 99 -13.51 5.53 -10.32
CA LEU A 99 -14.41 6.56 -9.77
C LEU A 99 -13.94 7.13 -8.43
N ILE A 100 -13.07 6.40 -7.72
CA ILE A 100 -12.59 6.74 -6.37
C ILE A 100 -11.08 6.55 -6.29
N ASN A 101 -10.36 6.75 -7.40
CA ASN A 101 -8.93 6.45 -7.45
C ASN A 101 -8.19 7.26 -6.39
N ARG A 102 -7.17 6.65 -5.77
CA ARG A 102 -6.35 7.26 -4.69
C ARG A 102 -7.16 7.74 -3.48
N ARG A 103 -8.35 7.15 -3.27
CA ARG A 103 -9.18 7.36 -2.07
C ARG A 103 -9.51 6.02 -1.47
N ASN A 104 -9.53 5.95 -0.15
CA ASN A 104 -9.97 4.76 0.55
C ASN A 104 -11.22 5.01 1.39
N PHE A 105 -12.09 4.00 1.47
CA PHE A 105 -13.17 4.01 2.46
C PHE A 105 -12.56 4.17 3.85
N VAL A 106 -13.23 4.94 4.71
CA VAL A 106 -12.73 5.22 6.04
C VAL A 106 -12.92 3.99 6.92
N PHE A 107 -11.82 3.35 7.29
CA PHE A 107 -11.80 2.27 8.27
C PHE A 107 -10.56 2.37 9.14
N ARG A 108 -10.56 1.64 10.25
CA ARG A 108 -9.37 1.42 11.07
C ARG A 108 -9.32 -0.02 11.52
N VAL A 109 -8.12 -0.56 11.61
CA VAL A 109 -7.87 -1.86 12.19
C VAL A 109 -7.06 -1.69 13.47
N LYS A 110 -7.12 -2.67 14.37
CA LYS A 110 -6.12 -2.78 15.44
C LYS A 110 -4.73 -3.01 14.82
N GLN A 111 -3.69 -2.93 15.64
CA GLN A 111 -2.31 -3.15 15.20
C GLN A 111 -2.17 -4.39 14.31
N THR A 112 -1.45 -4.25 13.19
CA THR A 112 -1.29 -5.28 12.17
C THR A 112 0.18 -5.49 11.82
N ASN A 113 0.54 -6.73 11.52
CA ASN A 113 1.88 -7.09 11.04
C ASN A 113 2.02 -6.96 9.50
N ALA A 114 0.98 -6.49 8.82
CA ALA A 114 1.00 -6.31 7.36
C ALA A 114 2.08 -5.31 6.89
N PHE A 115 2.40 -4.33 7.74
CA PHE A 115 3.28 -3.19 7.43
C PHE A 115 4.57 -3.14 8.28
N GLN A 116 4.97 -4.26 8.88
CA GLN A 116 6.10 -4.32 9.81
C GLN A 116 7.47 -4.07 9.11
N PRO A 117 8.49 -3.56 9.82
CA PRO A 117 9.80 -3.29 9.23
C PRO A 117 10.46 -4.50 8.55
N THR A 118 10.20 -5.73 9.01
CA THR A 118 10.77 -6.95 8.41
C THR A 118 10.30 -7.20 6.98
N LYS A 119 9.27 -6.47 6.49
CA LYS A 119 8.84 -6.54 5.09
C LYS A 119 9.89 -6.02 4.11
N ILE A 120 10.81 -5.16 4.53
CA ILE A 120 11.80 -4.54 3.63
C ILE A 120 13.04 -5.41 3.39
N ILE A 121 13.18 -6.53 4.09
CA ILE A 121 14.37 -7.41 4.03
C ILE A 121 14.02 -8.83 3.58
N ASN A 122 12.85 -9.03 2.96
CA ASN A 122 12.36 -10.36 2.58
C ASN A 122 12.48 -10.67 1.08
N GLY A 123 13.09 -9.76 0.30
CA GLY A 123 13.40 -9.95 -1.12
C GLY A 123 12.27 -9.61 -2.11
N TYR A 124 11.10 -9.20 -1.61
CA TYR A 124 9.98 -8.78 -2.45
C TYR A 124 9.98 -7.25 -2.64
N VAL A 125 9.82 -6.80 -3.89
CA VAL A 125 9.89 -5.38 -4.28
C VAL A 125 8.53 -4.77 -4.69
N ARG A 126 7.45 -5.55 -4.52
CA ARG A 126 6.07 -5.23 -4.87
C ARG A 126 5.10 -5.92 -3.89
N PRO A 127 3.82 -5.51 -3.84
CA PRO A 127 2.81 -6.23 -3.11
C PRO A 127 2.76 -7.71 -3.53
N TYR A 128 2.82 -8.60 -2.56
CA TYR A 128 2.76 -10.06 -2.75
C TYR A 128 2.23 -10.70 -1.46
N GLY A 129 1.11 -11.41 -1.54
CA GLY A 129 0.46 -11.97 -0.35
C GLY A 129 0.03 -10.90 0.67
N GLY A 130 -0.34 -9.71 0.20
CA GLY A 130 -0.58 -8.50 0.99
C GLY A 130 0.26 -7.32 0.51
N PRO A 131 0.30 -6.20 1.27
CA PRO A 131 1.00 -4.98 0.87
C PRO A 131 2.50 -5.15 0.66
N ASN A 132 3.11 -6.05 1.43
CA ASN A 132 4.55 -6.33 1.47
C ASN A 132 5.43 -5.06 1.42
N MET A 133 5.22 -4.18 2.37
CA MET A 133 5.97 -2.93 2.51
C MET A 133 6.01 -2.57 4.00
N TRP A 134 6.99 -1.76 4.40
CA TRP A 134 6.88 -1.03 5.66
C TRP A 134 6.12 0.27 5.42
N VAL A 135 5.22 0.62 6.33
CA VAL A 135 4.43 1.87 6.29
C VAL A 135 4.39 2.47 7.69
N THR A 136 4.58 3.77 7.78
CA THR A 136 4.35 4.55 9.00
C THR A 136 3.70 5.89 8.65
N ASN A 137 2.98 6.47 9.60
CA ASN A 137 2.41 7.80 9.42
C ASN A 137 3.53 8.85 9.44
N PHE A 138 3.50 9.73 8.46
CA PHE A 138 4.38 10.88 8.30
C PHE A 138 3.53 12.15 8.46
N ASN A 139 3.42 12.64 9.69
CA ASN A 139 2.73 13.90 10.00
C ASN A 139 3.70 15.08 9.94
N GLY A 140 4.53 15.14 8.89
CA GLY A 140 5.59 16.14 8.73
C GLY A 140 6.80 15.98 9.66
N GLN A 141 6.96 14.81 10.29
CA GLN A 141 8.09 14.49 11.17
C GLN A 141 8.94 13.36 10.57
N PRO A 142 10.28 13.45 10.59
CA PRO A 142 11.13 12.37 10.12
C PRO A 142 10.88 11.06 10.85
N GLU A 143 11.09 9.95 10.14
CA GLU A 143 11.02 8.60 10.70
C GLU A 143 12.25 7.80 10.30
N ALA A 144 12.64 6.81 11.10
CA ALA A 144 13.87 6.08 10.87
C ALA A 144 13.69 4.56 10.97
N ILE A 145 14.41 3.86 10.10
CA ILE A 145 14.55 2.41 10.14
C ILE A 145 15.99 2.07 10.46
N GLU A 146 16.21 1.24 11.47
CA GLU A 146 17.53 0.72 11.82
C GLU A 146 17.69 -0.73 11.36
N LEU A 147 18.77 -1.00 10.64
CA LEU A 147 19.23 -2.35 10.32
C LEU A 147 20.39 -2.70 11.25
N SER A 148 20.35 -3.88 11.86
CA SER A 148 21.38 -4.34 12.80
C SER A 148 21.84 -5.76 12.47
N TRP A 149 23.16 -5.97 12.52
CA TRP A 149 23.81 -7.26 12.30
C TRP A 149 24.45 -7.76 13.60
N LYS A 150 24.57 -9.09 13.75
CA LYS A 150 25.20 -9.70 14.93
C LYS A 150 26.69 -9.33 15.06
N GLY A 151 27.37 -9.13 13.94
CA GLY A 151 28.77 -8.73 13.89
C GLY A 151 29.01 -7.66 12.83
N LEU A 152 30.22 -7.11 12.82
CA LEU A 152 30.65 -6.14 11.82
C LEU A 152 30.57 -6.75 10.42
N GLN A 153 29.93 -6.04 9.49
CA GLN A 153 29.92 -6.34 8.07
C GLN A 153 30.76 -5.32 7.32
N ASN A 154 31.33 -5.73 6.20
CA ASN A 154 31.96 -4.83 5.24
C ASN A 154 30.92 -4.50 4.17
N MET A 155 30.49 -3.24 4.08
CA MET A 155 29.38 -2.82 3.21
C MET A 155 29.91 -1.80 2.20
N LYS A 156 29.65 -2.03 0.92
CA LYS A 156 30.06 -1.15 -0.19
C LYS A 156 28.89 -0.65 -1.02
N GLN A 157 27.74 -1.33 -0.99
CA GLN A 157 26.57 -0.94 -1.77
C GLN A 157 25.29 -1.05 -0.95
N ILE A 158 24.37 -0.12 -1.21
CA ILE A 158 23.00 -0.21 -0.73
C ILE A 158 22.02 -0.07 -1.91
N ASN A 159 20.99 -0.91 -1.90
CA ASN A 159 19.87 -0.82 -2.84
C ASN A 159 18.61 -0.49 -2.04
N LEU A 160 17.91 0.56 -2.46
CA LEU A 160 16.65 1.01 -1.86
C LEU A 160 15.54 0.90 -2.90
N THR A 161 14.40 0.35 -2.52
CA THR A 161 13.19 0.34 -3.35
C THR A 161 12.05 1.04 -2.61
N PHE A 162 11.79 2.28 -2.96
CA PHE A 162 10.72 3.13 -2.43
C PHE A 162 9.36 2.82 -3.06
N ASN A 163 8.30 3.35 -2.45
CA ASN A 163 6.95 3.25 -2.99
C ASN A 163 6.69 4.37 -4.01
N ASP A 164 6.50 3.99 -5.26
CA ASP A 164 6.06 4.84 -6.38
C ASP A 164 4.61 4.50 -6.80
N ASP A 165 3.86 3.83 -5.92
CA ASP A 165 2.52 3.31 -6.16
C ASP A 165 2.39 2.50 -7.46
N VAL A 166 2.79 1.22 -7.40
CA VAL A 166 2.67 0.27 -8.53
C VAL A 166 1.24 0.01 -9.01
N ASN A 167 0.24 0.46 -8.27
CA ASN A 167 -1.15 0.35 -8.70
C ASN A 167 -1.57 1.53 -9.59
N GLU A 168 -0.86 2.66 -9.53
CA GLU A 168 -1.18 3.83 -10.33
C GLU A 168 -0.92 3.55 -11.82
N ASP A 169 -1.95 3.79 -12.63
CA ASP A 169 -1.85 3.73 -14.08
C ASP A 169 -1.28 5.06 -14.61
N ILE A 170 0.05 5.14 -14.69
CA ILE A 170 0.72 6.33 -15.24
C ILE A 170 0.66 6.23 -16.78
N ILE A 171 -0.32 6.90 -17.37
CA ILE A 171 -0.48 6.96 -18.82
C ILE A 171 0.12 8.29 -19.36
N ASN A 172 0.99 8.15 -20.37
CA ASN A 172 1.53 9.26 -21.17
C ASN A 172 0.70 9.56 -22.45
N LEU A 173 -0.38 8.81 -22.69
CA LEU A 173 -1.34 9.00 -23.78
C LEU A 173 -2.55 9.80 -23.26
N HIS A 174 -3.22 10.60 -24.08
CA HIS A 174 -4.30 11.50 -23.63
C HIS A 174 -5.61 10.81 -23.21
N HIS A 175 -5.58 9.57 -22.71
CA HIS A 175 -6.76 8.84 -22.25
C HIS A 175 -7.30 9.40 -20.92
N HIS A 176 -6.41 9.71 -19.97
CA HIS A 176 -6.74 10.36 -18.71
C HIS A 176 -5.54 11.16 -18.19
N ARG A 177 -5.76 12.01 -17.20
CA ARG A 177 -4.72 12.88 -16.63
C ARG A 177 -4.30 12.39 -15.26
N THR A 178 -3.02 12.13 -15.07
CA THR A 178 -2.40 12.04 -13.75
C THR A 178 -2.33 13.45 -13.14
N TYR A 179 -2.82 13.60 -11.91
CA TYR A 179 -3.00 14.92 -11.28
C TYR A 179 -1.77 15.40 -10.48
N PHE A 180 -0.66 14.67 -10.55
CA PHE A 180 0.59 14.98 -9.90
C PHE A 180 1.76 14.73 -10.85
N ASP A 181 2.79 15.58 -10.76
CA ASP A 181 4.01 15.45 -11.56
C ASP A 181 5.00 14.47 -10.93
N GLU A 182 4.89 14.25 -9.62
CA GLU A 182 5.69 13.32 -8.82
C GLU A 182 4.75 12.46 -7.98
N VAL A 183 4.98 11.14 -7.94
CA VAL A 183 4.13 10.23 -7.16
C VAL A 183 4.16 10.62 -5.68
N PRO A 184 3.01 10.93 -5.06
CA PRO A 184 2.94 11.43 -3.68
C PRO A 184 3.63 10.54 -2.63
N GLU A 185 3.55 9.21 -2.78
CA GLU A 185 4.10 8.21 -1.85
C GLU A 185 5.62 8.12 -1.91
N LEU A 186 6.23 8.60 -2.99
CA LEU A 186 7.66 8.47 -3.19
C LEU A 186 8.40 9.29 -2.14
N VAL A 187 9.32 8.63 -1.44
CA VAL A 187 10.24 9.30 -0.54
C VAL A 187 11.09 10.26 -1.36
N LYS A 188 10.99 11.53 -1.03
CA LYS A 188 11.68 12.65 -1.66
C LYS A 188 13.06 12.88 -1.07
N ALA A 189 13.16 12.88 0.25
CA ALA A 189 14.38 13.20 0.96
C ALA A 189 14.65 12.18 2.07
N PHE A 190 15.91 11.77 2.20
CA PHE A 190 16.36 10.85 3.23
C PHE A 190 17.87 10.98 3.50
N ASN A 191 18.28 10.50 4.66
CA ASN A 191 19.67 10.32 5.05
C ASN A 191 19.93 8.84 5.35
N LEU A 192 21.11 8.37 4.98
CA LEU A 192 21.64 7.08 5.41
C LEU A 192 22.81 7.32 6.36
N TYR A 193 22.78 6.68 7.52
CA TYR A 193 23.84 6.71 8.51
C TYR A 193 24.39 5.31 8.77
N TYR A 194 25.65 5.26 9.18
CA TYR A 194 26.28 4.06 9.73
C TYR A 194 26.78 4.33 11.15
N TRP A 195 26.81 3.28 11.96
CA TRP A 195 27.34 3.37 13.32
C TRP A 195 28.85 3.13 13.33
N LYS A 196 29.62 4.04 13.95
CA LYS A 196 31.07 3.88 14.14
C LYS A 196 31.52 4.60 15.40
N ASN A 197 32.28 3.90 16.25
CA ASN A 197 32.89 4.45 17.47
C ASN A 197 31.89 5.19 18.37
N GLY A 198 30.71 4.61 18.60
CA GLY A 198 29.72 5.17 19.52
C GLY A 198 28.88 6.32 18.96
N SER A 199 28.96 6.63 17.66
CA SER A 199 28.15 7.67 17.03
C SER A 199 27.66 7.30 15.64
N TRP A 200 26.55 7.93 15.23
CA TRP A 200 26.03 7.85 13.87
C TRP A 200 26.81 8.81 12.95
N LYS A 201 27.32 8.28 11.83
CA LYS A 201 27.98 9.06 10.78
C LYS A 201 27.16 8.98 9.51
N ARG A 202 26.90 10.13 8.87
CA ARG A 202 26.14 10.18 7.62
C ARG A 202 26.98 9.60 6.48
N TRP A 203 26.41 8.64 5.76
CA TRP A 203 27.01 7.99 4.60
C TRP A 203 26.52 8.61 3.30
N TRP A 204 25.23 8.92 3.23
CA TRP A 204 24.56 9.40 2.03
C TRP A 204 23.36 10.28 2.40
N SER A 205 23.05 11.26 1.56
CA SER A 205 21.97 12.22 1.71
C SER A 205 21.37 12.44 0.33
N VAL A 206 20.04 12.44 0.27
CA VAL A 206 19.27 12.79 -0.94
C VAL A 206 18.16 13.73 -0.52
N ASP A 207 17.94 14.78 -1.31
CA ASP A 207 16.96 15.84 -1.05
C ASP A 207 15.83 15.88 -2.09
N GLN A 208 16.08 15.44 -3.32
CA GLN A 208 15.13 15.45 -4.45
C GLN A 208 15.10 14.11 -5.19
N ASN A 209 14.79 13.02 -4.49
CA ASN A 209 14.62 11.72 -5.11
C ASN A 209 13.36 11.69 -6.02
N ARG A 210 13.56 11.22 -7.24
CA ARG A 210 12.50 10.96 -8.23
C ARG A 210 12.48 9.51 -8.72
N GLN A 211 13.27 8.64 -8.09
CA GLN A 211 13.46 7.27 -8.53
C GLN A 211 12.92 6.30 -7.47
N ARG A 212 12.14 5.32 -7.93
CA ARG A 212 11.70 4.21 -7.09
C ARG A 212 12.87 3.38 -6.58
N HIS A 213 13.77 3.02 -7.49
CA HIS A 213 14.91 2.16 -7.19
C HIS A 213 16.21 2.95 -7.25
N LEU A 214 16.94 2.97 -6.14
CA LEU A 214 18.26 3.57 -6.08
C LEU A 214 19.28 2.49 -5.73
N VAL A 215 20.37 2.46 -6.49
CA VAL A 215 21.56 1.68 -6.19
C VAL A 215 22.69 2.66 -5.94
N LYS A 216 23.26 2.61 -4.74
CA LYS A 216 24.40 3.44 -4.38
C LYS A 216 25.58 2.56 -4.01
N GLU A 217 26.59 2.53 -4.88
CA GLU A 217 27.92 2.00 -4.57
C GLU A 217 28.81 3.13 -4.02
N PHE A 218 29.61 2.80 -3.01
CA PHE A 218 30.56 3.70 -2.37
C PHE A 218 31.99 3.27 -2.69
N GLU A 219 32.87 4.25 -2.91
CA GLU A 219 34.26 4.00 -3.31
C GLU A 219 35.02 3.13 -2.29
N GLN A 220 34.86 3.47 -1.00
CA GLN A 220 35.46 2.75 0.11
C GLN A 220 34.38 2.03 0.90
N PRO A 221 34.55 0.73 1.16
CA PRO A 221 33.60 0.02 1.98
C PRO A 221 33.68 0.50 3.43
N ILE A 222 32.54 0.47 4.12
CA ILE A 222 32.47 0.78 5.55
C ILE A 222 32.34 -0.52 6.34
N GLN A 223 33.05 -0.58 7.46
CA GLN A 223 32.86 -1.64 8.43
C GLN A 223 31.90 -1.16 9.52
N THR A 224 30.72 -1.76 9.61
CA THR A 224 29.71 -1.43 10.62
C THR A 224 28.81 -2.62 10.92
N ASN A 225 28.12 -2.59 12.06
CA ASN A 225 27.07 -3.54 12.41
C ASN A 225 25.69 -2.89 12.50
N LYS A 226 25.57 -1.59 12.20
CA LYS A 226 24.28 -0.89 12.18
C LYS A 226 24.22 0.17 11.08
N LEU A 227 23.09 0.20 10.38
CA LEU A 227 22.70 1.29 9.48
C LEU A 227 21.41 1.92 9.99
N LYS A 228 21.23 3.20 9.73
CA LYS A 228 19.98 3.92 9.97
C LYS A 228 19.58 4.66 8.70
N LEU A 229 18.43 4.31 8.14
CA LEU A 229 17.78 5.04 7.06
C LEU A 229 16.75 5.98 7.66
N GLU A 230 17.02 7.28 7.62
CA GLU A 230 16.14 8.33 8.13
C GLU A 230 15.41 8.97 6.95
N LEU A 231 14.10 8.82 6.91
CA LEU A 231 13.22 9.38 5.90
C LEU A 231 12.74 10.75 6.38
N LEU A 232 12.91 11.77 5.54
CA LEU A 232 12.68 13.16 5.93
C LEU A 232 11.40 13.72 5.32
N GLN A 233 11.11 13.35 4.07
CA GLN A 233 10.01 13.94 3.30
C GLN A 233 9.54 13.01 2.17
N THR A 234 8.25 13.06 1.85
CA THR A 234 7.60 12.48 0.66
C THR A 234 7.22 13.58 -0.34
N ASN A 235 6.79 13.21 -1.54
CA ASN A 235 6.29 14.19 -2.53
C ASN A 235 4.85 14.67 -2.25
N GLY A 236 4.16 14.13 -1.25
CA GLY A 236 2.82 14.60 -0.87
C GLY A 236 2.02 13.66 0.04
N SER A 237 2.43 12.40 0.17
CA SER A 237 1.76 11.43 1.05
C SER A 237 1.99 11.75 2.52
N GLN A 238 0.98 11.51 3.36
CA GLN A 238 1.08 11.58 4.83
C GLN A 238 1.67 10.30 5.43
N GLN A 239 2.35 9.48 4.63
CA GLN A 239 2.91 8.20 5.03
C GLN A 239 4.28 8.01 4.40
N PHE A 240 5.23 7.52 5.18
CA PHE A 240 6.40 6.90 4.59
C PHE A 240 6.11 5.44 4.27
N SER A 241 6.54 5.02 3.09
CA SER A 241 6.44 3.62 2.69
C SER A 241 7.65 3.17 1.87
N LEU A 242 8.09 1.94 2.13
CA LEU A 242 9.31 1.36 1.55
C LEU A 242 9.10 -0.13 1.29
N PHE A 243 9.50 -0.60 0.12
CA PHE A 243 9.41 -2.02 -0.25
C PHE A 243 10.65 -2.80 0.15
N GLU A 244 11.85 -2.23 0.00
CA GLU A 244 13.07 -3.02 0.15
C GLU A 244 14.31 -2.20 0.55
N VAL A 245 15.16 -2.84 1.35
CA VAL A 245 16.56 -2.45 1.59
C VAL A 245 17.45 -3.68 1.41
N ARG A 246 18.44 -3.58 0.53
CA ARG A 246 19.53 -4.59 0.41
C ARG A 246 20.88 -3.93 0.62
N VAL A 247 21.78 -4.64 1.27
CA VAL A 247 23.13 -4.16 1.58
C VAL A 247 24.13 -5.23 1.12
N TYR A 248 25.17 -4.81 0.41
CA TYR A 248 26.22 -5.66 -0.15
C TYR A 248 27.60 -5.13 0.23
#